data_AF-A0A088E3R5-F1
#
_entry.id   AF-A0A088E3R5-F1
#
_cell.length_a   1.000
_cell.length_b   1.000
_cell.length_c   1.000
_cell.angle_alpha   90.00
_cell.angle_beta   90.00
_cell.angle_gamma   90.00
#
_symmetry.space_group_name_H-M   'P 1'
#
loop_
_entity.id
_entity.type
_entity.pdbx_description
1 polymer ?
#
loop_
_entity_poly.entity_id
_entity_poly.type
_entity_poly.pdbx_seq_one_letter_code
_entity_poly.pdbx_strand_id
1 'polypeptide(L)'
;MKVKGYLGHVKVDDKWNVIEKVNASEELAGILKFNVEKGNEEARELGFKRMNGFAMMGSKKSLAFMKGEAIMVETSKADWQELFVHYVYLKGWLALGIFLLVLSIVLYYMSFATPYLDYFAPLPRIFVPTLILIISLIMIPSSKTRYTYRL
;
A
#
# COMPACT_ATOMS: atom_id res chain seq x y z
N MET A 1 5.22 -8.43 4.33
CA MET A 1 5.20 -8.14 5.77
C MET A 1 3.91 -8.66 6.36
N LYS A 2 4.03 -9.53 7.37
CA LYS A 2 2.90 -9.92 8.23
C LYS A 2 2.89 -8.90 9.37
N VAL A 3 1.81 -8.12 9.48
CA VAL A 3 1.63 -7.14 10.55
C VAL A 3 1.84 -7.83 11.89
N LYS A 4 2.68 -7.26 12.77
CA LYS A 4 2.88 -7.82 14.11
C LYS A 4 1.57 -7.89 14.89
N GLY A 5 1.33 -9.02 15.53
CA GLY A 5 0.09 -9.26 16.28
C GLY A 5 -1.15 -9.47 15.39
N TYR A 6 -1.00 -9.76 14.09
CA TYR A 6 -2.11 -10.03 13.19
C TYR A 6 -3.01 -11.17 13.69
N LEU A 7 -4.30 -10.89 13.82
CA LEU A 7 -5.33 -11.85 14.27
C LEU A 7 -6.29 -12.27 13.15
N GLY A 8 -6.55 -11.37 12.20
CA GLY A 8 -7.52 -11.58 11.14
C GLY A 8 -7.76 -10.33 10.31
N HIS A 9 -8.48 -10.45 9.20
CA HIS A 9 -8.88 -9.31 8.39
C HIS A 9 -10.24 -9.54 7.72
N VAL A 10 -10.90 -8.44 7.34
CA VAL A 10 -12.09 -8.42 6.49
C VAL A 10 -11.87 -7.41 5.38
N LYS A 11 -12.11 -7.81 4.14
CA LYS A 11 -12.07 -6.93 2.97
C LYS A 11 -13.46 -6.78 2.40
N VAL A 12 -13.86 -5.55 2.13
CA VAL A 12 -15.17 -5.18 1.59
C VAL A 12 -15.03 -4.48 0.23
N ASP A 13 -16.03 -4.66 -0.63
CA ASP A 13 -16.17 -3.92 -1.89
C ASP A 13 -16.78 -2.52 -1.66
N ASP A 14 -16.91 -1.74 -2.74
CA ASP A 14 -17.55 -0.40 -2.70
C ASP A 14 -19.04 -0.45 -2.31
N LYS A 15 -19.67 -1.64 -2.37
CA LYS A 15 -21.06 -1.89 -1.98
C LYS A 15 -21.18 -2.48 -0.57
N TRP A 16 -20.08 -2.57 0.17
CA TRP A 16 -19.99 -3.17 1.51
C TRP A 16 -20.21 -4.69 1.57
N ASN A 17 -20.07 -5.40 0.46
CA ASN A 17 -20.06 -6.86 0.45
C ASN A 17 -18.67 -7.38 0.85
N VAL A 18 -18.62 -8.46 1.63
CA VAL A 18 -17.37 -9.09 2.04
C VAL A 18 -16.76 -9.85 0.86
N ILE A 19 -15.58 -9.42 0.41
CA ILE A 19 -14.80 -10.08 -0.65
C ILE A 19 -13.88 -11.14 -0.05
N GLU A 20 -13.26 -10.83 1.10
CA GLU A 20 -12.27 -11.70 1.74
C GLU A 20 -12.44 -11.62 3.27
N LYS A 21 -12.37 -12.76 3.94
CA LYS A 21 -12.37 -12.82 5.41
C LYS A 21 -11.39 -13.87 5.91
N VAL A 22 -10.62 -13.49 6.92
CA VAL A 22 -9.73 -14.40 7.65
C VAL A 22 -9.96 -14.18 9.13
N ASN A 23 -10.45 -15.22 9.82
CA ASN A 23 -10.61 -15.24 11.28
C ASN A 23 -11.40 -14.03 11.83
N ALA A 24 -12.47 -13.65 11.12
CA ALA A 24 -13.32 -12.49 11.41
C ALA A 24 -14.80 -12.81 11.15
N SER A 25 -15.69 -12.16 11.91
CA SER A 25 -17.15 -12.30 11.73
C SER A 25 -17.63 -11.49 10.53
N GLU A 26 -18.64 -11.99 9.82
CA GLU A 26 -19.32 -11.23 8.74
C GLU A 26 -20.05 -10.01 9.27
N GLU A 27 -20.57 -10.07 10.49
CA GLU A 27 -21.24 -8.94 11.17
C GLU A 27 -20.33 -7.72 11.30
N LEU A 28 -19.03 -7.95 11.30
CA LEU A 28 -18.00 -6.91 11.40
C LEU A 28 -18.07 -5.96 10.19
N ALA A 29 -18.47 -6.43 9.01
CA ALA A 29 -18.71 -5.56 7.84
C ALA A 29 -19.84 -4.55 8.08
N GLY A 30 -20.92 -4.98 8.75
CA GLY A 30 -22.03 -4.10 9.13
C GLY A 30 -21.62 -3.04 10.15
N ILE A 31 -20.81 -3.43 11.14
CA ILE A 31 -20.25 -2.49 12.13
C ILE A 31 -19.31 -1.49 11.46
N LEU A 32 -18.44 -1.94 10.54
CA LEU A 32 -17.54 -1.06 9.79
C LEU A 32 -18.33 -0.06 8.95
N LYS A 33 -19.40 -0.51 8.28
CA LYS A 33 -20.28 0.36 7.48
C LYS A 33 -20.85 1.49 8.31
N PHE A 34 -21.46 1.14 9.45
CA PHE A 34 -22.05 2.12 10.37
C PHE A 34 -21.01 3.16 10.85
N ASN A 35 -19.82 2.71 11.24
CA ASN A 35 -18.76 3.62 11.71
C ASN A 35 -18.23 4.53 10.59
N VAL A 36 -18.15 4.04 9.35
CA VAL A 36 -17.75 4.87 8.21
C VAL A 36 -18.82 5.89 7.86
N GLU A 37 -20.10 5.50 7.86
CA GLU A 37 -21.21 6.42 7.59
C GLU A 37 -21.25 7.54 8.62
N LYS A 38 -21.24 7.19 9.92
CA LYS A 38 -21.20 8.17 11.00
C LYS A 38 -19.94 9.05 10.97
N GLY A 39 -18.76 8.45 10.77
CA GLY A 39 -17.52 9.20 10.66
C GLY A 39 -17.47 10.13 9.44
N ASN A 40 -18.18 9.79 8.36
CA ASN A 40 -18.33 10.68 7.20
C ASN A 40 -19.28 11.86 7.48
N GLU A 41 -20.32 11.65 8.28
CA GLU A 41 -21.19 12.74 8.74
C GLU A 41 -20.39 13.74 9.57
N GLU A 42 -19.68 13.26 10.60
CA GLU A 42 -18.81 14.09 11.45
C GLU A 42 -17.70 14.80 10.64
N ALA A 43 -17.09 14.10 9.67
CA ALA A 43 -16.09 14.69 8.80
C ALA A 43 -16.66 15.85 7.96
N ARG A 44 -17.90 15.73 7.46
CA ARG A 44 -18.57 16.79 6.69
C ARG A 44 -18.90 18.00 7.53
N GLU A 45 -19.31 17.80 8.78
CA GLU A 45 -19.53 18.89 9.74
C GLU A 45 -18.25 19.69 10.00
N LEU A 46 -17.10 18.99 10.01
CA LEU A 46 -15.77 19.59 10.16
C LEU A 46 -15.18 20.17 8.85
N GLY A 47 -15.93 20.16 7.74
CA GLY A 47 -15.51 20.70 6.45
C GLY A 47 -14.65 19.75 5.60
N PHE A 48 -14.51 18.48 5.99
CA PHE A 48 -13.84 17.45 5.20
C PHE A 48 -14.83 16.71 4.28
N LYS A 49 -14.35 16.22 3.13
CA LYS A 49 -15.20 15.53 2.15
C LYS A 49 -15.65 14.13 2.62
N ARG A 50 -14.75 13.40 3.29
CA ARG A 50 -14.95 12.03 3.80
C ARG A 50 -13.84 11.64 4.78
N MET A 51 -14.10 10.66 5.62
CA MET A 51 -13.10 9.97 6.42
C MET A 51 -12.25 9.05 5.52
N ASN A 52 -10.95 9.00 5.77
CA ASN A 52 -10.01 8.19 4.99
C ASN A 52 -9.81 6.77 5.55
N GLY A 53 -10.16 6.56 6.82
CA GLY A 53 -10.02 5.34 7.59
C GLY A 53 -10.11 5.67 9.08
N PHE A 54 -10.14 4.65 9.92
CA PHE A 54 -10.15 4.81 11.37
C PHE A 54 -9.43 3.66 12.05
N ALA A 55 -9.02 3.87 13.30
CA ALA A 55 -8.49 2.83 14.17
C ALA A 55 -9.28 2.82 15.47
N MET A 56 -9.66 1.63 15.92
CA MET A 56 -10.28 1.36 17.22
C MET A 56 -9.27 0.64 18.10
N MET A 57 -8.86 1.32 19.16
CA MET A 57 -7.91 0.83 20.14
C MET A 57 -8.67 0.14 21.28
N GLY A 58 -8.65 -1.19 21.32
CA GLY A 58 -9.22 -1.94 22.43
C GLY A 58 -8.16 -2.34 23.45
N SER A 59 -8.56 -2.93 24.58
CA SER A 59 -7.64 -3.37 25.64
C SER A 59 -6.88 -4.66 25.30
N LYS A 60 -7.49 -5.55 24.50
CA LYS A 60 -6.89 -6.83 24.07
C LYS A 60 -6.73 -6.93 22.56
N LYS A 61 -7.70 -6.42 21.81
CA LYS A 61 -7.73 -6.45 20.35
C LYS A 61 -7.99 -5.03 19.87
N SER A 62 -7.24 -4.62 18.86
CA SER A 62 -7.47 -3.37 18.15
C SER A 62 -7.79 -3.67 16.68
N LEU A 63 -8.48 -2.74 16.05
CA LEU A 63 -8.89 -2.84 14.66
C LEU A 63 -8.48 -1.57 13.93
N ALA A 64 -7.95 -1.70 12.74
CA ALA A 64 -7.75 -0.58 11.82
C ALA A 64 -8.56 -0.86 10.56
N PHE A 65 -9.20 0.17 10.02
CA PHE A 65 -9.92 0.09 8.75
C PHE A 65 -9.47 1.19 7.81
N MET A 66 -9.04 0.81 6.61
CA MET A 66 -8.67 1.74 5.56
C MET A 66 -8.82 1.08 4.19
N LYS A 67 -9.21 1.86 3.16
CA LYS A 67 -9.29 1.39 1.76
C LYS A 67 -10.08 0.09 1.57
N GLY A 68 -11.17 -0.11 2.33
CA GLY A 68 -11.99 -1.32 2.23
C GLY A 68 -11.40 -2.55 2.90
N GLU A 69 -10.32 -2.42 3.68
CA GLU A 69 -9.73 -3.54 4.41
C GLU A 69 -9.63 -3.22 5.90
N ALA A 70 -10.24 -4.06 6.73
CA ALA A 70 -10.15 -4.04 8.18
C ALA A 70 -9.13 -5.08 8.65
N ILE A 71 -8.09 -4.66 9.36
CA ILE A 71 -7.09 -5.54 9.96
C ILE A 71 -7.29 -5.54 11.48
N MET A 72 -7.43 -6.74 12.05
CA MET A 72 -7.46 -6.96 13.50
C MET A 72 -6.09 -7.36 14.00
N VAL A 73 -5.65 -6.70 15.07
CA VAL A 73 -4.37 -6.95 15.72
C VAL A 73 -4.51 -7.08 17.23
N GLU A 74 -3.61 -7.86 17.84
CA GLU A 74 -3.45 -7.91 19.28
C GLU A 74 -2.80 -6.61 19.77
N THR A 75 -3.50 -5.87 20.64
CA THR A 75 -3.12 -4.50 21.03
C THR A 75 -1.71 -4.42 21.62
N SER A 76 -1.32 -5.42 22.41
CA SER A 76 0.00 -5.46 23.09
C SER A 76 1.18 -5.67 22.14
N LYS A 77 0.94 -6.18 20.94
CA LYS A 77 1.98 -6.49 19.93
C LYS A 77 1.88 -5.65 18.67
N ALA A 78 0.83 -4.83 18.55
CA ALA A 78 0.54 -4.05 17.35
C ALA A 78 1.59 -2.96 17.15
N ASP A 79 2.25 -3.00 15.99
CA ASP A 79 3.07 -1.89 15.49
C ASP A 79 2.21 -1.05 14.54
N TRP A 80 1.70 0.07 15.06
CA TRP A 80 0.82 0.97 14.31
C TRP A 80 1.50 1.55 13.08
N GLN A 81 2.81 1.81 13.13
CA GLN A 81 3.56 2.31 11.98
C GLN A 81 3.60 1.26 10.86
N GLU A 82 3.84 -0.01 11.20
CA GLU A 82 3.80 -1.11 10.23
C GLU A 82 2.41 -1.26 9.59
N LEU A 83 1.36 -1.11 10.40
CA LEU A 83 -0.03 -1.19 9.97
C LEU A 83 -0.38 -0.04 9.02
N PHE A 84 0.08 1.18 9.29
CA PHE A 84 -0.08 2.30 8.36
C PHE A 84 0.72 2.11 7.07
N VAL A 85 1.95 1.61 7.15
CA VAL A 85 2.76 1.30 5.95
C VAL A 85 2.05 0.26 5.07
N HIS A 86 1.38 -0.71 5.69
CA HIS A 86 0.58 -1.71 4.98
C HIS A 86 -0.49 -1.05 4.10
N TYR A 87 -1.19 -0.05 4.61
CA TYR A 87 -2.26 0.64 3.89
C TYR A 87 -1.76 1.70 2.91
N VAL A 88 -0.64 2.38 3.20
CA VAL A 88 -0.17 3.55 2.44
C VAL A 88 0.59 3.15 1.18
N TYR A 89 1.25 1.98 1.16
CA TYR A 89 2.09 1.58 0.04
C TYR A 89 1.42 0.52 -0.85
N LEU A 90 1.40 0.81 -2.16
CA LEU A 90 1.14 -0.19 -3.18
C LEU A 90 2.39 -1.07 -3.33
N LYS A 91 2.46 -2.16 -2.57
CA LYS A 91 3.63 -3.06 -2.51
C LYS A 91 4.09 -3.54 -3.89
N GLY A 92 3.15 -3.88 -4.78
CA GLY A 92 3.46 -4.29 -6.15
C GLY A 92 4.14 -3.19 -6.97
N TRP A 93 3.67 -1.94 -6.83
CA TRP A 93 4.23 -0.79 -7.54
C TRP A 93 5.62 -0.41 -7.00
N LEU A 94 5.81 -0.50 -5.68
CA LEU A 94 7.12 -0.30 -5.04
C LEU A 94 8.12 -1.38 -5.48
N ALA A 95 7.71 -2.65 -5.42
CA ALA A 95 8.56 -3.78 -5.79
C ALA A 95 8.96 -3.72 -7.27
N LEU A 96 8.01 -3.42 -8.17
CA LEU A 96 8.29 -3.26 -9.59
C LEU A 96 9.24 -2.07 -9.84
N GLY A 97 9.05 -0.94 -9.15
CA GLY A 97 9.97 0.19 -9.23
C GLY A 97 11.40 -0.17 -8.81
N ILE A 98 11.57 -0.87 -7.68
CA ILE A 98 12.89 -1.33 -7.21
C ILE A 98 13.51 -2.32 -8.21
N PHE A 99 12.73 -3.27 -8.72
CA PHE A 99 13.21 -4.23 -9.70
C PHE A 99 13.71 -3.55 -10.98
N LEU A 100 12.95 -2.59 -11.51
CA LEU A 100 13.36 -1.82 -12.69
C LEU A 100 14.62 -0.99 -12.43
N LEU A 101 14.79 -0.45 -11.23
CA LEU A 101 16.01 0.26 -10.85
C LEU A 101 17.22 -0.67 -10.90
N VAL A 102 17.13 -1.84 -10.28
CA VAL A 102 18.21 -2.86 -10.31
C VAL A 102 18.50 -3.29 -11.74
N LEU A 103 17.47 -3.55 -12.54
CA LEU A 103 17.62 -3.92 -13.94
C LEU A 103 18.32 -2.83 -14.76
N SER A 104 17.97 -1.56 -14.54
CA SER A 104 18.63 -0.42 -15.19
C SER A 104 20.12 -0.38 -14.86
N ILE A 105 20.49 -0.56 -13.58
CA ILE A 105 21.89 -0.60 -13.13
C ILE A 105 22.66 -1.74 -13.80
N VAL A 106 22.06 -2.94 -13.86
CA VAL A 106 22.66 -4.11 -14.53
C VAL A 106 22.86 -3.84 -16.01
N LEU A 107 21.89 -3.26 -16.69
CA LEU A 107 22.00 -2.92 -18.11
C LEU A 107 23.05 -1.84 -18.36
N TYR A 108 23.16 -0.83 -17.48
CA TYR A 108 24.24 0.15 -17.54
C TYR A 108 25.62 -0.48 -17.39
N TYR A 109 25.76 -1.38 -16.41
CA TYR A 109 27.00 -2.14 -16.22
C TYR A 109 27.33 -2.95 -17.47
N MET A 110 26.36 -3.67 -18.05
CA MET A 110 26.57 -4.43 -19.28
C MET A 110 26.96 -3.54 -20.46
N SER A 111 26.33 -2.36 -20.61
CA SER A 111 26.58 -1.45 -21.73
C SER A 111 27.98 -0.84 -21.74
N PHE A 112 28.59 -0.65 -20.57
CA PHE A 112 29.91 0.01 -20.44
C PHE A 112 31.05 -0.94 -20.08
N ALA A 113 30.78 -1.99 -19.29
CA ALA A 113 31.81 -2.86 -18.74
C ALA A 113 31.91 -4.22 -19.43
N THR A 114 31.03 -4.52 -20.40
CA THR A 114 31.01 -5.83 -21.08
C THR A 114 30.73 -5.72 -22.57
N PRO A 115 31.19 -6.68 -23.40
CA PRO A 115 30.88 -6.71 -24.82
C PRO A 115 29.48 -7.28 -25.12
N TYR A 116 28.70 -7.69 -24.12
CA TYR A 116 27.41 -8.37 -24.31
C TYR A 116 26.40 -7.56 -25.12
N LEU A 117 26.52 -6.24 -25.12
CA LEU A 117 25.63 -5.33 -25.86
C LEU A 117 26.29 -4.72 -27.10
N ASP A 118 27.47 -5.25 -27.51
CA ASP A 118 28.27 -4.67 -28.60
C ASP A 118 27.58 -4.73 -29.97
N TYR A 119 26.61 -5.62 -30.14
CA TYR A 119 25.77 -5.70 -31.32
C TYR A 119 24.86 -4.46 -31.54
N PHE A 120 24.50 -3.74 -30.47
CA PHE A 120 23.69 -2.52 -30.59
C PHE A 120 24.57 -1.30 -30.85
N ALA A 121 24.04 -0.25 -31.49
CA ALA A 121 24.74 1.03 -31.56
C ALA A 121 24.88 1.67 -30.15
N PRO A 122 25.89 2.52 -29.89
CA PRO A 122 26.12 3.11 -28.55
C PRO A 122 24.92 3.88 -27.98
N LEU A 123 24.15 4.55 -28.83
CA LEU A 123 22.93 5.29 -28.45
C LEU A 123 21.85 4.38 -27.85
N PRO A 124 21.36 3.32 -28.54
CA PRO A 124 20.37 2.42 -27.97
C PRO A 124 20.85 1.67 -26.71
N ARG A 125 22.16 1.38 -26.58
CA ARG A 125 22.73 0.76 -25.38
C ARG A 125 22.55 1.59 -24.11
N ILE A 126 22.49 2.90 -24.24
CA ILE A 126 22.36 3.83 -23.10
C ILE A 126 20.89 4.24 -22.94
N PHE A 127 20.17 4.40 -24.05
CA PHE A 127 18.79 4.88 -24.06
C PHE A 127 17.83 3.95 -23.31
N VAL A 128 17.91 2.64 -23.53
CA VAL A 128 17.04 1.65 -22.85
C VAL A 128 17.24 1.64 -21.32
N PRO A 129 18.47 1.51 -20.77
CA PRO A 129 18.71 1.65 -19.34
C PRO A 129 18.22 3.00 -18.78
N THR A 130 18.36 4.08 -19.55
CA THR A 130 17.92 5.43 -19.14
C THR A 130 16.40 5.51 -19.01
N LEU A 131 15.64 5.01 -19.98
CA LEU A 131 14.17 4.99 -19.88
C LEU A 131 13.70 4.16 -18.69
N ILE A 132 14.30 2.98 -18.49
CA ILE A 132 13.97 2.11 -17.35
C ILE A 132 14.27 2.83 -16.03
N LEU A 133 15.39 3.56 -15.95
CA LEU A 133 15.74 4.37 -14.79
C LEU A 133 14.68 5.43 -14.52
N ILE A 134 14.28 6.20 -15.53
CA ILE A 134 13.27 7.26 -15.38
C ILE A 134 11.95 6.66 -14.89
N ILE A 135 11.50 5.55 -15.49
CA ILE A 135 10.28 4.85 -15.08
C ILE A 135 10.39 4.40 -13.62
N SER A 136 11.51 3.79 -13.23
CA SER A 136 11.74 3.33 -11.85
C SER A 136 11.69 4.49 -10.84
N LEU A 137 12.32 5.63 -11.18
CA LEU A 137 12.37 6.83 -10.35
C LEU A 137 11.00 7.51 -10.20
N ILE A 138 10.08 7.32 -11.14
CA ILE A 138 8.69 7.76 -11.02
C ILE A 138 7.87 6.74 -10.22
N MET A 139 8.08 5.45 -10.44
CA MET A 139 7.32 4.37 -9.81
C MET A 139 7.55 4.27 -8.30
N ILE A 140 8.80 4.37 -7.84
CA ILE A 140 9.12 4.27 -6.41
C ILE A 140 8.37 5.33 -5.57
N PRO A 141 8.46 6.64 -5.85
CA PRO A 141 7.73 7.66 -5.09
C PRO A 141 6.22 7.61 -5.33
N SER A 142 5.75 7.22 -6.52
CA SER A 142 4.31 7.05 -6.78
C SER A 142 3.70 5.81 -6.13
N SER A 143 4.52 4.87 -5.65
CA SER A 143 4.04 3.72 -4.88
C SER A 143 3.43 4.11 -3.53
N LYS A 144 3.81 5.28 -3.01
CA LYS A 144 3.14 5.91 -1.89
C LYS A 144 1.83 6.48 -2.41
N THR A 145 0.70 5.94 -1.97
CA THR A 145 -0.59 6.47 -2.40
C THR A 145 -0.68 7.94 -1.98
N ARG A 146 -0.79 8.85 -2.96
CA ARG A 146 -0.99 10.29 -2.74
C ARG A 146 -2.35 10.51 -2.10
N TYR A 147 -2.43 10.41 -0.79
CA TYR A 147 -3.31 11.31 -0.07
C TYR A 147 -2.61 11.81 1.17
N THR A 148 -3.00 13.01 1.53
CA THR A 148 -2.99 13.66 2.83
C THR A 148 -3.50 12.72 3.92
N TYR A 149 -2.79 11.62 4.16
CA TYR A 149 -3.13 10.58 5.12
C TYR A 149 -2.37 10.88 6.41
N ARG A 150 -2.87 11.86 7.15
CA ARG A 150 -2.72 11.87 8.60
C ARG A 150 -3.98 11.18 9.13
N LEU A 151 -3.81 10.10 9.87
CA LEU A 151 -4.81 9.74 10.87
C LEU A 151 -4.77 10.83 11.95
#